data_AF-A0A8T5S971-F1
#
_entry.id   AF-A0A8T5S971-F1
#
_cell.length_a   1.000
_cell.length_b   1.000
_cell.length_c   1.000
_cell.angle_alpha   90.00
_cell.angle_beta   90.00
_cell.angle_gamma   90.00
#
_symmetry.space_group_name_H-M   'P 1'
#
loop_
_entity.id
_entity.type
_entity.pdbx_description
1 polymer ?
#
loop_
_entity_poly.entity_id
_entity_poly.type
_entity_poly.pdbx_seq_one_letter_code
_entity_poly.pdbx_strand_id
1 'polypeptide(L)'
;MTDPEEIRKEIPSYAFIALARRGMEKISLDQCFLKNCNNENPDLLEPFKKEEYEDEKRQTKEIYIKCKVCNGVFILKLVTLKRVAKSTKEESEDPLAMGMVYALDEKKKNLGHIGYF
;
A
#
# COMPACT_ATOMS: atom_id res chain seq x y z
N MET A 1 19.28 -12.47 -0.81
CA MET A 1 19.09 -11.05 -0.40
C MET A 1 17.96 -10.54 -1.27
N THR A 2 16.88 -10.01 -0.70
CA THR A 2 15.75 -9.53 -1.51
C THR A 2 16.18 -8.22 -2.16
N ASP A 3 16.24 -8.16 -3.48
CA ASP A 3 16.68 -6.96 -4.19
C ASP A 3 15.69 -5.79 -3.97
N PRO A 4 16.15 -4.59 -3.59
CA PRO A 4 15.30 -3.42 -3.37
C PRO A 4 14.40 -3.08 -4.57
N GLU A 5 14.89 -3.35 -5.79
CA GLU A 5 14.14 -3.15 -7.02
C GLU A 5 12.98 -4.14 -7.18
N GLU A 6 13.12 -5.38 -6.71
CA GLU A 6 12.01 -6.34 -6.68
C GLU A 6 10.95 -5.93 -5.67
N ILE A 7 11.38 -5.49 -4.48
CA ILE A 7 10.44 -4.97 -3.46
C ILE A 7 9.67 -3.78 -4.01
N ARG A 8 10.31 -2.92 -4.81
CA ARG A 8 9.64 -1.75 -5.37
C ARG A 8 8.59 -2.11 -6.42
N LYS A 9 8.82 -3.13 -7.24
CA LYS A 9 7.84 -3.60 -8.24
C LYS A 9 6.56 -4.13 -7.61
N GLU A 10 6.60 -4.55 -6.35
CA GLU A 10 5.42 -5.01 -5.62
C GLU A 10 4.56 -3.86 -5.06
N ILE A 11 5.10 -2.64 -5.00
CA ILE A 11 4.35 -1.47 -4.54
C ILE A 11 3.48 -0.98 -5.72
N PRO A 12 2.15 -0.87 -5.55
CA PRO A 12 1.32 -0.24 -6.56
C PRO A 12 1.77 1.21 -6.80
N SER A 13 1.83 1.68 -8.04
CA SER A 13 2.20 3.07 -8.30
C SER A 13 1.16 4.06 -7.75
N TYR A 14 -0.11 3.64 -7.68
CA TYR A 14 -1.22 4.50 -7.30
C TYR A 14 -2.21 3.78 -6.38
N ALA A 15 -2.89 4.58 -5.56
CA ALA A 15 -4.09 4.19 -4.84
C ALA A 15 -5.22 5.18 -5.12
N PHE A 16 -6.46 4.72 -4.98
CA PHE A 16 -7.67 5.52 -5.19
C PHE A 16 -8.30 5.85 -3.85
N ILE A 17 -8.44 7.15 -3.54
CA ILE A 17 -9.12 7.62 -2.34
C ILE A 17 -10.56 8.00 -2.68
N ALA A 18 -11.52 7.57 -1.86
CA ALA A 18 -12.91 7.95 -2.03
C ALA A 18 -13.15 9.36 -1.46
N LEU A 19 -13.54 10.32 -2.31
CA LEU A 19 -13.89 11.69 -1.94
C LEU A 19 -15.40 11.86 -1.71
N ALA A 20 -16.02 10.89 -1.03
CA ALA A 20 -17.46 10.83 -0.79
C ALA A 20 -18.28 11.10 -2.08
N ARG A 21 -18.95 12.25 -2.18
CA ARG A 21 -19.81 12.62 -3.33
C ARG A 21 -19.04 13.07 -4.57
N ARG A 22 -17.73 13.30 -4.47
CA ARG A 22 -16.88 13.78 -5.58
C ARG A 22 -16.24 12.65 -6.39
N GLY A 23 -16.57 11.40 -6.08
CA GLY A 23 -16.00 10.23 -6.76
C GLY A 23 -14.71 9.77 -6.11
N MET A 24 -13.74 9.35 -6.92
CA MET A 24 -12.44 8.86 -6.46
C MET A 24 -11.30 9.71 -7.03
N GLU A 25 -10.31 9.99 -6.20
CA GLU A 25 -9.09 10.69 -6.60
C GLU A 25 -7.90 9.73 -6.60
N LYS A 26 -7.00 9.91 -7.57
CA LYS A 26 -5.82 9.08 -7.76
C LYS A 26 -4.65 9.70 -6.98
N ILE A 27 -4.08 8.95 -6.05
CA ILE A 27 -2.94 9.33 -5.22
C ILE A 27 -1.73 8.46 -5.59
N SER A 28 -0.56 9.08 -5.77
CA SER A 28 0.71 8.37 -5.94
C SER A 28 1.18 7.74 -4.62
N LEU A 29 1.66 6.51 -4.66
CA LEU A 29 2.32 5.89 -3.50
C LEU A 29 3.82 6.19 -3.45
N ASP A 30 4.38 6.79 -4.50
CA ASP A 30 5.78 7.22 -4.59
C ASP A 30 6.05 8.54 -3.82
N GLN A 31 5.47 8.69 -2.65
CA GLN A 31 5.67 9.84 -1.78
C GLN A 31 5.92 9.41 -0.34
N CYS A 32 6.55 10.27 0.44
CA CYS A 32 6.74 10.04 1.86
C CYS A 32 5.46 10.40 2.63
N PHE A 33 4.90 9.44 3.38
CA PHE A 33 3.68 9.63 4.17
C PHE A 33 3.93 10.04 5.63
N LEU A 34 5.18 10.38 5.98
CA LEU A 34 5.51 10.89 7.30
C LEU A 34 5.06 12.34 7.43
N LYS A 35 4.42 12.69 8.55
CA LYS A 35 3.87 14.04 8.81
C LYS A 35 4.87 15.20 8.66
N ASN A 36 6.16 14.90 8.77
CA ASN A 36 7.23 15.90 8.76
C ASN A 36 8.01 15.91 7.42
N CYS A 37 7.50 15.25 6.37
CA CYS A 37 8.21 15.14 5.10
C CYS A 37 7.23 15.20 3.92
N ASN A 38 7.53 16.05 2.95
CA ASN A 38 6.78 16.18 1.70
C ASN A 38 7.61 15.69 0.51
N ASN A 39 8.41 14.64 0.70
CA ASN A 39 9.21 14.10 -0.40
C ASN A 39 8.30 13.35 -1.38
N GLU A 40 8.17 13.88 -2.58
CA GLU A 40 7.44 13.26 -3.70
C GLU A 40 8.39 12.59 -4.71
N ASN A 41 9.70 12.61 -4.45
CA ASN A 41 10.67 12.02 -5.36
C ASN A 41 10.82 10.51 -5.07
N PRO A 42 10.46 9.62 -6.03
CA PRO A 42 10.58 8.18 -5.88
C PRO A 42 12.01 7.71 -5.65
N ASP A 43 13.02 8.32 -6.29
CA ASP A 43 14.42 7.88 -6.23
C ASP A 43 15.04 8.04 -4.83
N LEU A 44 14.42 8.87 -4.00
CA LEU A 44 14.82 9.13 -2.63
C LEU A 44 14.08 8.23 -1.61
N LEU A 45 13.21 7.35 -2.09
CA LEU A 45 12.51 6.34 -1.30
C LEU A 45 13.20 4.98 -1.53
N GLU A 46 13.74 4.39 -0.47
CA GLU A 46 14.43 3.10 -0.54
C GLU A 46 13.64 2.03 0.22
N PRO A 47 12.93 1.14 -0.50
CA PRO A 47 12.39 -0.07 0.09
C PRO A 47 13.53 -0.99 0.51
N PHE A 48 13.56 -1.43 1.76
CA PHE A 48 14.67 -2.25 2.28
C PHE A 48 14.21 -3.56 2.93
N LYS A 49 12.93 -3.66 3.32
CA LYS A 49 12.38 -4.85 3.96
C LYS A 49 10.94 -5.05 3.51
N LYS A 50 10.57 -6.32 3.34
CA LYS A 50 9.18 -6.74 3.15
C LYS A 50 8.82 -7.83 4.15
N GLU A 51 7.60 -7.77 4.66
CA GLU A 51 6.98 -8.82 5.47
C GLU A 51 5.64 -9.18 4.83
N GLU A 52 5.38 -10.46 4.61
CA GLU A 52 4.12 -10.93 4.06
C GLU A 52 3.43 -11.83 5.06
N TYR A 53 2.12 -11.63 5.18
CA TYR A 53 1.25 -12.39 6.06
C TYR A 53 0.02 -12.80 5.25
N GLU A 54 -0.28 -14.09 5.23
CA GLU A 54 -1.42 -14.62 4.51
C GLU A 54 -2.34 -15.37 5.46
N ASP A 55 -3.57 -14.89 5.56
CA ASP A 55 -4.67 -15.54 6.25
C ASP A 55 -5.64 -16.14 5.21
N GLU A 56 -6.58 -16.97 5.68
CA GLU A 56 -7.64 -17.55 4.84
C GLU A 56 -8.47 -16.49 4.10
N LYS A 57 -8.63 -15.30 4.70
CA LYS A 57 -9.50 -14.22 4.20
C LYS A 57 -8.76 -13.04 3.60
N ARG A 58 -7.49 -12.84 3.97
CA ARG A 58 -6.73 -11.65 3.60
C ARG A 58 -5.26 -11.94 3.40
N GLN A 59 -4.63 -11.23 2.47
CA GLN A 59 -3.18 -11.18 2.33
C GLN A 59 -2.73 -9.77 2.73
N THR A 60 -1.71 -9.68 3.57
CA THR A 60 -1.14 -8.43 4.04
C THR A 60 0.32 -8.39 3.69
N LYS A 61 0.77 -7.36 2.98
CA LYS A 61 2.18 -7.08 2.73
C LYS A 61 2.57 -5.78 3.42
N GLU A 62 3.61 -5.83 4.23
CA GLU A 62 4.21 -4.66 4.89
C GLU A 62 5.56 -4.37 4.24
N ILE A 63 5.65 -3.24 3.55
CA ILE A 63 6.85 -2.81 2.83
C ILE A 63 7.45 -1.63 3.58
N TYR A 64 8.67 -1.81 4.07
CA TYR A 64 9.40 -0.81 4.84
C TYR A 64 10.23 0.05 3.89
N ILE A 65 10.01 1.36 3.96
CA ILE A 65 10.60 2.33 3.06
C ILE A 65 11.33 3.37 3.91
N LYS A 66 12.60 3.60 3.58
CA LYS A 66 13.40 4.68 4.14
C LYS A 66 13.38 5.86 3.19
N CYS A 67 13.04 7.04 3.69
CA CYS A 67 13.12 8.28 2.93
C CYS A 67 14.47 8.94 3.18
N LYS A 68 15.26 9.19 2.12
CA LYS A 68 16.57 9.88 2.23
C LYS A 68 16.46 11.36 2.61
N VAL A 69 15.31 11.99 2.35
CA VAL A 69 15.11 13.43 2.62
C VAL A 69 14.96 13.69 4.12
N CYS A 70 14.05 12.97 4.78
CA CYS A 70 13.81 13.13 6.22
C CYS A 70 14.56 12.10 7.08
N ASN A 71 15.26 11.15 6.46
CA ASN A 71 15.87 9.98 7.10
C ASN A 71 14.88 9.12 7.91
N GLY A 72 13.58 9.35 7.77
CA GLY A 72 12.53 8.61 8.45
C GLY A 72 12.21 7.30 7.74
N VAL A 73 11.70 6.35 8.53
CA VAL A 73 11.18 5.07 8.03
C VAL A 73 9.66 5.08 8.16
N PHE A 74 8.98 4.70 7.09
CA PHE A 74 7.55 4.44 7.09
C PHE A 74 7.27 3.07 6.46
N ILE A 75 6.09 2.55 6.73
CA ILE A 75 5.67 1.24 6.28
C ILE A 75 4.42 1.42 5.43
N LEU A 76 4.45 0.94 4.19
CA LEU A 76 3.26 0.75 3.39
C LEU A 76 2.67 -0.62 3.69
N LYS A 77 1.48 -0.63 4.27
CA LYS A 77 0.71 -1.84 4.55
C LYS A 77 -0.35 -2.02 3.48
N LEU A 78 -0.12 -2.98 2.59
CA LEU A 78 -1.03 -3.40 1.53
C LEU A 78 -1.87 -4.57 2.04
N VAL A 79 -3.19 -4.44 2.05
CA VAL A 79 -4.12 -5.48 2.50
C VAL A 79 -5.05 -5.85 1.36
N THR A 80 -4.95 -7.08 0.88
CA THR A 80 -5.84 -7.65 -0.14
C THR A 80 -6.85 -8.58 0.52
N LEU A 81 -8.13 -8.24 0.45
CA LEU A 81 -9.21 -9.12 0.89
C LEU A 81 -9.57 -10.07 -0.25
N LYS A 82 -9.56 -11.39 0.00
CA LYS A 82 -9.71 -12.42 -1.05
C LYS A 82 -11.15 -12.68 -1.48
N ARG A 83 -12.15 -12.30 -0.67
CA ARG A 83 -13.58 -12.60 -0.90
C ARG A 83 -14.47 -11.49 -0.41
N VAL A 84 -14.63 -10.44 -1.20
CA VAL A 84 -15.38 -9.23 -0.81
C VAL A 84 -16.80 -9.24 -1.36
N ALA A 85 -17.01 -9.86 -2.51
CA ALA A 85 -18.34 -10.13 -3.05
C ALA A 85 -18.37 -11.46 -3.84
N LYS A 86 -19.52 -12.13 -3.87
CA LYS A 86 -19.79 -13.18 -4.85
C LYS A 86 -19.94 -12.52 -6.22
N SER A 87 -19.32 -13.07 -7.25
CA SER A 87 -19.60 -12.62 -8.61
C SER A 87 -21.10 -12.77 -8.89
N THR A 88 -21.73 -11.72 -9.40
CA THR A 88 -23.14 -11.75 -9.84
C THR A 88 -23.29 -12.34 -11.24
N LYS A 89 -22.17 -12.72 -11.89
CA LYS A 89 -22.14 -13.36 -13.21
C LYS A 89 -21.38 -14.67 -13.11
N GLU A 90 -22.12 -15.76 -13.34
CA GLU A 90 -21.69 -17.16 -13.56
C GLU A 90 -20.68 -17.77 -12.55
N GLU A 91 -20.87 -19.04 -12.22
CA GLU A 91 -20.17 -19.78 -11.15
C GLU A 91 -18.65 -20.00 -11.37
N SER A 92 -18.06 -19.35 -12.38
CA SER A 92 -16.69 -19.57 -12.86
C SER A 92 -15.72 -18.39 -12.68
N GLU A 93 -16.17 -17.25 -12.16
CA GLU A 93 -15.27 -16.11 -11.91
C GLU A 93 -14.78 -16.08 -10.45
N ASP A 94 -13.46 -15.88 -10.30
CA ASP A 94 -12.82 -15.70 -9.00
C ASP A 94 -13.51 -14.58 -8.20
N PRO A 95 -13.68 -14.74 -6.89
CA PRO A 95 -14.36 -13.75 -6.06
C PRO A 95 -13.67 -12.39 -6.14
N LEU A 96 -14.47 -11.31 -6.16
CA LEU A 96 -13.97 -9.94 -6.17
C LEU A 96 -13.05 -9.71 -4.97
N ALA A 97 -11.79 -9.36 -5.27
CA ALA A 97 -10.79 -8.98 -4.29
C ALA A 97 -10.67 -7.46 -4.20
N MET A 98 -10.28 -6.95 -3.03
CA MET A 98 -10.14 -5.51 -2.78
C MET A 98 -8.83 -5.23 -2.08
N GLY A 99 -7.97 -4.41 -2.68
CA GLY A 99 -6.74 -3.92 -2.09
C GLY A 99 -6.97 -2.63 -1.29
N MET A 100 -6.35 -2.53 -0.13
CA MET A 100 -6.34 -1.35 0.73
C MET A 100 -4.89 -0.99 1.09
N VAL A 101 -4.57 0.30 1.04
CA VAL A 101 -3.23 0.81 1.39
C VAL A 101 -3.30 1.67 2.64
N TYR A 102 -2.45 1.36 3.61
CA TYR A 102 -2.25 2.17 4.81
C TYR A 102 -0.80 2.61 4.92
N ALA A 103 -0.59 3.81 5.45
CA ALA A 103 0.73 4.25 5.91
C ALA A 103 0.86 3.99 7.41
N LEU A 104 1.97 3.41 7.84
CA LEU A 104 2.35 3.31 9.24
C LEU A 104 3.70 3.99 9.48
N ASP A 105 3.97 4.40 10.72
CA ASP A 105 5.31 4.82 11.14
C ASP A 105 6.23 3.62 11.45
N GLU A 106 7.48 3.90 11.80
CA GLU A 106 8.48 2.89 12.21
C GLU A 106 8.03 2.00 13.38
N LYS A 107 7.09 2.48 14.21
CA LYS A 107 6.55 1.77 15.38
C LYS A 107 5.25 1.02 15.06
N LYS A 108 4.93 0.88 13.76
CA LYS A 108 3.68 0.31 13.23
C LYS A 108 2.42 1.06 13.69
N LYS A 109 2.53 2.33 14.11
CA LYS A 109 1.37 3.17 14.39
C LYS A 109 0.75 3.62 13.08
N ASN A 110 -0.57 3.46 12.98
CA ASN A 110 -1.31 3.85 11.79
C ASN A 110 -1.29 5.38 11.60
N LEU A 111 -0.75 5.83 10.46
CA LEU A 111 -0.69 7.23 10.04
C LEU A 111 -1.89 7.64 9.20
N GLY A 112 -2.59 6.68 8.60
CA GLY A 112 -3.80 6.91 7.82
C GLY A 112 -4.07 5.82 6.79
N HIS A 113 -5.33 5.69 6.41
CA HIS A 113 -5.74 4.96 5.21
C HIS A 113 -5.50 5.86 3.99
N ILE A 114 -4.71 5.38 3.03
CA ILE A 114 -4.35 6.14 1.82
C ILE A 114 -5.41 5.93 0.74
N GLY A 115 -5.86 4.70 0.52
CA GLY A 115 -6.84 4.39 -0.51
C GLY A 115 -6.95 2.91 -0.84
N TYR A 116 -7.49 2.63 -2.01
CA TYR A 116 -7.74 1.29 -2.55
C TYR A 116 -6.90 1.05 -3.81
N PHE A 117 -6.55 -0.19 -4.10
CA PHE A 117 -5.77 -0.58 -5.29
C PHE A 117 -6.22 -1.95 -5.83
#